data_AF-A0A2T4WBE0-F1
#
_entry.id   AF-A0A2T4WBE0-F1
#
_cell.length_a   1.000
_cell.length_b   1.000
_cell.length_c   1.000
_cell.angle_alpha   90.00
_cell.angle_beta   90.00
_cell.angle_gamma   90.00
#
_symmetry.space_group_name_H-M   'P 1'
#
loop_
_entity.id
_entity.type
_entity.pdbx_description
1 polymer ?
#
loop_
_entity_poly.entity_id
_entity_poly.type
_entity_poly.pdbx_seq_one_letter_code
_entity_poly.pdbx_strand_id
1 'polypeptide(L)'
;MDLVQINDFLATIDGYIGGSSWFVFALLGTGVFFTLYLGFPQIRYFGHAIAVVRGKFDKKGAKGDTSHFQSLATALSGTVGTGNIAGVAFAIHLGGPAALFWMLVTAALGMTTKFVEVTLSHKYREFAEDGTVSGGPMYYMKNKLGMKWMATLFAVAAIISSFGTGNMPQVNSIAASLKATFGIEEMVTGAVLSVLLGLIILGGIKRIAAVTEKLVPMMALIYVVGALSVIVMNYENIIPSFISIFSDVFTGSSAAGGFLGATIAYAFNRGVNRGLFSNEAGQGSAPIAHAAAKAEHPVSEGMVAILEPFIDTIVICSITGLTLLSSGVWNEKHQNDFSFADLEIMEGGLSEDADGGRLFNHFNNQGWVNSESLVPFQGELAVKEGKIKSEATVLHARSIAEDVVVS
;
A
#
# COMPACT_ATOMS: atom_id res chain seq x y z
N MET A 1 16.90 10.30 -23.13
CA MET A 1 16.46 10.66 -21.77
C MET A 1 17.29 9.81 -20.84
N ASP A 2 18.24 10.40 -20.12
CA ASP A 2 19.01 9.68 -19.10
C ASP A 2 18.05 9.25 -17.97
N LEU A 3 18.37 8.18 -17.23
CA LEU A 3 17.53 7.66 -16.14
C LEU A 3 17.17 8.74 -15.12
N VAL A 4 18.10 9.67 -14.88
CA VAL A 4 17.90 10.86 -14.03
C VAL A 4 16.77 11.74 -14.58
N GLN A 5 16.78 12.04 -15.87
CA GLN A 5 15.73 12.86 -16.50
C GLN A 5 14.35 12.18 -16.47
N ILE A 6 14.32 10.84 -16.57
CA ILE A 6 13.07 10.08 -16.41
C ILE A 6 12.56 10.20 -14.97
N ASN A 7 13.46 10.02 -14.00
CA ASN A 7 13.13 10.14 -12.59
C ASN A 7 12.59 11.55 -12.27
N ASP A 8 13.27 12.60 -12.71
CA ASP A 8 12.85 13.99 -12.46
C ASP A 8 11.48 14.30 -13.07
N PHE A 9 11.21 13.77 -14.27
CA PHE A 9 9.91 13.90 -14.91
C PHE A 9 8.80 13.18 -14.11
N LEU A 10 9.05 11.94 -13.68
CA LEU A 10 8.10 11.19 -12.86
C LEU A 10 7.88 11.84 -11.49
N ALA A 11 8.94 12.33 -10.86
CA ALA A 11 8.88 13.06 -9.59
C ALA A 11 8.08 14.36 -9.72
N THR A 12 8.19 15.05 -10.86
CA THR A 12 7.38 16.24 -11.15
C THR A 12 5.90 15.89 -11.23
N ILE A 13 5.53 14.83 -11.96
CA ILE A 13 4.13 14.38 -12.05
C ILE A 13 3.61 13.96 -10.67
N ASP A 14 4.39 13.18 -9.93
CA ASP A 14 4.05 12.75 -8.58
C ASP A 14 3.79 13.96 -7.67
N GLY A 15 4.67 14.97 -7.69
CA GLY A 15 4.53 16.19 -6.91
C GLY A 15 3.24 16.99 -7.17
N TYR A 16 2.69 16.91 -8.39
CA TYR A 16 1.40 17.54 -8.72
C TYR A 16 0.18 16.66 -8.43
N ILE A 17 0.34 15.34 -8.44
CA ILE A 17 -0.76 14.37 -8.31
C ILE A 17 -0.60 13.51 -7.05
N GLY A 18 0.12 12.39 -7.13
CA GLY A 18 0.16 11.35 -6.10
C GLY A 18 0.83 11.76 -4.80
N GLY A 19 1.92 12.52 -4.90
CA GLY A 19 2.66 13.11 -3.79
C GLY A 19 2.08 14.42 -3.28
N SER A 20 1.05 14.96 -3.95
CA SER A 20 0.43 16.22 -3.55
C SER A 20 -0.59 16.04 -2.43
N SER A 21 -0.53 16.90 -1.41
CA SER A 21 -1.41 16.83 -0.23
C SER A 21 -2.91 16.86 -0.59
N TRP A 22 -3.30 17.56 -1.67
CA TRP A 22 -4.71 17.68 -2.05
C TRP A 22 -5.33 16.33 -2.47
N PHE A 23 -4.55 15.43 -3.06
CA PHE A 23 -5.04 14.16 -3.58
C PHE A 23 -5.49 13.23 -2.44
N VAL A 24 -4.69 13.20 -1.37
CA VAL A 24 -5.02 12.50 -0.12
C VAL A 24 -6.33 13.02 0.47
N PHE A 25 -6.51 14.35 0.57
CA PHE A 25 -7.75 14.93 1.07
C PHE A 25 -8.94 14.66 0.15
N ALA A 26 -8.75 14.65 -1.17
CA ALA A 26 -9.82 14.34 -2.12
C ALA A 26 -10.30 12.89 -1.98
N LEU A 27 -9.39 11.92 -1.84
CA LEU A 27 -9.73 10.51 -1.67
C LEU A 27 -10.42 10.25 -0.33
N LEU A 28 -9.84 10.72 0.78
CA LEU A 28 -10.46 10.57 2.10
C LEU A 28 -11.78 11.33 2.18
N GLY A 29 -11.84 12.54 1.65
CA GLY A 29 -13.05 13.35 1.57
C GLY A 29 -14.17 12.66 0.80
N THR A 30 -13.84 11.97 -0.29
CA THR A 30 -14.79 11.14 -1.04
C THR A 30 -15.31 9.97 -0.20
N GLY A 31 -14.42 9.28 0.53
CA GLY A 31 -14.81 8.21 1.45
C GLY A 31 -15.69 8.69 2.61
N VAL A 32 -15.38 9.85 3.19
CA VAL A 32 -16.22 10.51 4.21
C VAL A 32 -17.57 10.90 3.64
N PHE A 33 -17.59 11.53 2.46
CA PHE A 33 -18.81 11.92 1.78
C PHE A 33 -19.73 10.72 1.57
N PHE A 34 -19.25 9.63 0.96
CA PHE A 34 -20.07 8.45 0.73
C PHE A 34 -20.47 7.76 2.04
N THR A 35 -19.58 7.74 3.04
CA THR A 35 -19.90 7.17 4.36
C THR A 35 -21.08 7.90 4.99
N LEU A 36 -21.08 9.24 4.99
CA LEU A 36 -22.17 10.03 5.57
C LEU A 36 -23.42 9.99 4.70
N TYR A 37 -23.29 10.19 3.39
CA TYR A 37 -24.41 10.22 2.43
C TYR A 37 -25.18 8.90 2.39
N LEU A 38 -24.46 7.77 2.44
CA LEU A 38 -25.06 6.43 2.47
C LEU A 38 -25.34 5.96 3.89
N GLY A 39 -25.10 6.75 4.93
CA GLY A 39 -25.40 6.42 6.32
C GLY A 39 -24.63 5.22 6.88
N PHE A 40 -23.31 5.16 6.70
CA PHE A 40 -22.41 4.12 7.21
C PHE A 40 -22.68 2.70 6.68
N PRO A 41 -22.66 2.47 5.36
CA PRO A 41 -22.91 1.15 4.76
C PRO A 41 -21.93 0.08 5.25
N GLN A 42 -20.68 0.46 5.54
CA GLN A 42 -19.64 -0.44 6.04
C GLN A 42 -19.97 -1.06 7.40
N ILE A 43 -20.81 -0.41 8.21
CA ILE A 43 -21.32 -0.96 9.48
C ILE A 43 -22.65 -1.68 9.25
N ARG A 44 -23.61 -1.02 8.59
CA ARG A 44 -24.98 -1.53 8.42
C ARG A 44 -25.06 -2.82 7.62
N TYR A 45 -24.19 -2.97 6.61
CA TYR A 45 -24.25 -4.08 5.67
C TYR A 45 -23.17 -5.14 5.88
N PHE A 46 -22.29 -4.98 6.87
CA PHE A 46 -21.17 -5.90 7.11
C PHE A 46 -21.62 -7.35 7.30
N GLY A 47 -22.59 -7.59 8.20
CA GLY A 47 -23.13 -8.93 8.43
C GLY A 47 -23.84 -9.51 7.20
N HIS A 48 -24.49 -8.66 6.40
CA HIS A 48 -25.13 -9.08 5.15
C HIS A 48 -24.09 -9.45 4.08
N ALA A 49 -23.00 -8.67 3.97
CA ALA A 49 -21.89 -8.97 3.06
C ALA A 49 -21.31 -10.36 3.31
N ILE A 50 -21.09 -10.74 4.58
CA ILE A 50 -20.64 -12.09 4.95
C ILE A 50 -21.63 -13.15 4.49
N ALA A 51 -22.93 -12.91 4.66
CA ALA A 51 -23.96 -13.85 4.22
C ALA A 51 -24.01 -14.00 2.68
N VAL A 52 -23.80 -12.91 1.93
CA VAL A 52 -23.70 -12.93 0.46
C VAL A 52 -22.47 -13.71 0.00
N VAL A 53 -21.30 -13.45 0.59
CA VAL A 53 -20.06 -14.20 0.26
C VAL A 53 -20.19 -15.70 0.52
N ARG A 54 -20.89 -16.08 1.58
CA ARG A 54 -21.18 -17.49 1.91
C ARG A 54 -22.19 -18.16 0.97
N GLY A 55 -22.69 -17.43 -0.03
CA GLY A 55 -23.64 -17.94 -1.02
C GLY A 55 -25.08 -18.09 -0.52
N LYS A 56 -25.43 -17.48 0.64
CA LYS A 56 -26.78 -17.62 1.24
C LYS A 56 -27.89 -17.11 0.31
N PHE A 57 -27.57 -16.16 -0.56
CA PHE A 57 -28.51 -15.50 -1.46
C PHE A 57 -28.27 -15.86 -2.94
N ASP A 58 -27.43 -16.86 -3.21
CA ASP A 58 -27.13 -17.27 -4.58
C ASP A 58 -28.37 -17.85 -5.26
N LYS A 59 -28.71 -17.32 -6.42
CA LYS A 59 -29.83 -17.79 -7.24
C LYS A 59 -29.35 -18.56 -8.46
N LYS A 60 -30.05 -19.66 -8.76
CA LYS A 60 -29.84 -20.40 -10.01
C LYS A 60 -30.19 -19.49 -11.20
N GLY A 61 -29.23 -19.26 -12.10
CA GLY A 61 -29.40 -18.44 -13.30
C GLY A 61 -28.86 -17.01 -13.21
N ALA A 62 -28.28 -16.59 -12.10
CA ALA A 62 -27.57 -15.30 -12.02
C ALA A 62 -26.39 -15.27 -13.01
N LYS A 63 -26.31 -14.19 -13.82
CA LYS A 63 -25.27 -14.02 -14.84
C LYS A 63 -23.95 -13.55 -14.23
N GLY A 64 -22.85 -14.15 -14.67
CA GLY A 64 -21.49 -13.89 -14.20
C GLY A 64 -20.59 -15.11 -14.42
N ASP A 65 -19.29 -14.89 -14.32
CA ASP A 65 -18.26 -15.92 -14.50
C ASP A 65 -17.92 -16.63 -13.17
N THR A 66 -18.00 -15.91 -12.05
CA THR A 66 -17.50 -16.35 -10.73
C THR A 66 -18.56 -16.22 -9.62
N SER A 67 -18.38 -16.93 -8.51
CA SER A 67 -19.17 -16.70 -7.29
C SER A 67 -18.73 -15.42 -6.57
N HIS A 68 -19.55 -14.93 -5.62
CA HIS A 68 -19.19 -13.82 -4.74
C HIS A 68 -17.86 -14.06 -4.01
N PHE A 69 -17.66 -15.27 -3.45
CA PHE A 69 -16.43 -15.65 -2.78
C PHE A 69 -15.22 -15.67 -3.74
N GLN A 70 -15.40 -16.21 -4.95
CA GLN A 70 -14.34 -16.24 -5.96
C GLN A 70 -13.93 -14.84 -6.41
N SER A 71 -14.88 -13.93 -6.59
CA SER A 71 -14.59 -12.53 -6.93
C SER A 71 -13.89 -11.82 -5.78
N LEU A 72 -14.36 -11.98 -4.54
CA LEU A 72 -13.69 -11.44 -3.36
C LEU A 72 -12.26 -11.99 -3.21
N ALA A 73 -12.06 -13.30 -3.33
CA ALA A 73 -10.74 -13.91 -3.25
C ALA A 73 -9.82 -13.44 -4.39
N THR A 74 -10.36 -13.24 -5.60
CA THR A 74 -9.57 -12.71 -6.72
C THR A 74 -9.16 -11.26 -6.46
N ALA A 75 -10.07 -10.40 -5.98
CA ALA A 75 -9.73 -9.02 -5.62
C ALA A 75 -8.70 -8.97 -4.47
N LEU A 76 -8.91 -9.75 -3.41
CA LEU A 76 -7.98 -9.86 -2.29
C LEU A 76 -6.61 -10.43 -2.69
N SER A 77 -6.53 -11.27 -3.73
CA SER A 77 -5.23 -11.77 -4.22
C SER A 77 -4.35 -10.67 -4.81
N GLY A 78 -4.95 -9.56 -5.26
CA GLY A 78 -4.24 -8.39 -5.75
C GLY A 78 -3.86 -7.39 -4.65
N THR A 79 -4.68 -7.29 -3.58
CA THR A 79 -4.44 -6.33 -2.49
C THR A 79 -3.58 -6.93 -1.37
N VAL A 80 -3.82 -8.20 -1.02
CA VAL A 80 -3.08 -8.89 0.04
C VAL A 80 -1.73 -9.38 -0.50
N GLY A 81 -0.66 -8.68 -0.16
CA GLY A 81 0.69 -8.98 -0.62
C GLY A 81 1.77 -8.15 0.07
N THR A 82 2.74 -7.66 -0.69
CA THR A 82 3.87 -6.88 -0.15
C THR A 82 3.43 -5.58 0.52
N GLY A 83 2.32 -4.98 0.07
CA GLY A 83 1.74 -3.78 0.68
C GLY A 83 1.38 -3.98 2.16
N ASN A 84 0.83 -5.14 2.53
CA ASN A 84 0.45 -5.40 3.92
C ASN A 84 1.65 -5.72 4.80
N ILE A 85 2.73 -6.28 4.23
CA ILE A 85 3.91 -6.70 4.98
C ILE A 85 4.95 -5.58 4.98
N ALA A 86 5.62 -5.40 3.83
CA ALA A 86 6.66 -4.39 3.66
C ALA A 86 6.09 -2.97 3.67
N GLY A 87 4.88 -2.75 3.14
CA GLY A 87 4.26 -1.43 3.14
C GLY A 87 3.88 -0.93 4.54
N VAL A 88 3.42 -1.82 5.44
CA VAL A 88 3.20 -1.50 6.86
C VAL A 88 4.51 -1.25 7.58
N ALA A 89 5.52 -2.10 7.36
CA ALA A 89 6.86 -1.90 7.91
C ALA A 89 7.43 -0.54 7.51
N PHE A 90 7.31 -0.19 6.23
CA PHE A 90 7.74 1.11 5.70
C PHE A 90 6.92 2.28 6.26
N ALA A 91 5.60 2.11 6.45
CA ALA A 91 4.75 3.12 7.06
C ALA A 91 5.18 3.41 8.51
N ILE A 92 5.42 2.37 9.30
CA ILE A 92 5.85 2.49 10.71
C ILE A 92 7.28 3.02 10.79
N HIS A 93 8.18 2.54 9.93
CA HIS A 93 9.56 3.01 9.90
C HIS A 93 9.65 4.52 9.60
N LEU A 94 8.89 5.02 8.64
CA LEU A 94 8.91 6.44 8.28
C LEU A 94 8.01 7.31 9.18
N GLY A 95 6.79 6.86 9.45
CA GLY A 95 5.77 7.67 10.11
C GLY A 95 5.50 7.32 11.57
N GLY A 96 6.26 6.37 12.13
CA GLY A 96 6.03 5.83 13.46
C GLY A 96 4.72 5.03 13.58
N PRO A 97 4.37 4.61 14.80
CA PRO A 97 3.15 3.84 15.07
C PRO A 97 1.86 4.56 14.63
N ALA A 98 1.84 5.89 14.67
CA ALA A 98 0.71 6.71 14.22
C ALA A 98 0.39 6.56 12.72
N ALA A 99 1.35 6.20 11.87
CA ALA A 99 1.08 5.94 10.46
C ALA A 99 0.12 4.74 10.29
N LEU A 100 0.24 3.72 11.14
CA LEU A 100 -0.67 2.58 11.12
C LEU A 100 -2.11 3.01 11.45
N PHE A 101 -2.31 3.91 12.42
CA PHE A 101 -3.64 4.47 12.70
C PHE A 101 -4.28 5.08 11.44
N TRP A 102 -3.52 5.88 10.69
CA TRP A 102 -4.01 6.49 9.46
C TRP A 102 -4.25 5.49 8.33
N MET A 103 -3.50 4.38 8.26
CA MET A 103 -3.83 3.25 7.38
C MET A 103 -5.21 2.67 7.73
N LEU A 104 -5.51 2.49 9.02
CA LEU A 104 -6.81 1.95 9.47
C LEU A 104 -7.97 2.90 9.19
N VAL A 105 -7.79 4.21 9.42
CA VAL A 105 -8.79 5.23 9.07
C VAL A 105 -9.07 5.22 7.55
N THR A 106 -8.01 5.16 6.75
CA THR A 106 -8.09 5.09 5.29
C THR A 106 -8.89 3.88 4.84
N ALA A 107 -8.63 2.71 5.44
CA ALA A 107 -9.38 1.50 5.13
C ALA A 107 -10.84 1.58 5.55
N ALA A 108 -11.14 2.09 6.74
CA ALA A 108 -12.51 2.23 7.23
C ALA A 108 -13.38 3.13 6.34
N LEU A 109 -12.81 4.22 5.81
CA LEU A 109 -13.46 5.07 4.82
C LEU A 109 -13.47 4.43 3.43
N GLY A 110 -12.39 3.74 3.07
CA GLY A 110 -12.21 3.03 1.81
C GLY A 110 -13.21 1.88 1.60
N MET A 111 -13.68 1.24 2.68
CA MET A 111 -14.77 0.25 2.63
C MET A 111 -16.00 0.82 1.91
N THR A 112 -16.34 2.08 2.18
CA THR A 112 -17.48 2.73 1.54
C THR A 112 -17.19 3.16 0.11
N THR A 113 -15.98 3.66 -0.16
CA THR A 113 -15.56 4.00 -1.53
C THR A 113 -15.66 2.76 -2.43
N LYS A 114 -15.07 1.63 -2.00
CA LYS A 114 -15.15 0.36 -2.73
C LYS A 114 -16.59 -0.13 -2.92
N PHE A 115 -17.42 -0.02 -1.88
CA PHE A 115 -18.84 -0.34 -2.00
C PHE A 115 -19.51 0.39 -3.18
N VAL A 116 -19.23 1.68 -3.35
CA VAL A 116 -19.78 2.48 -4.46
C VAL A 116 -19.17 2.07 -5.79
N GLU A 117 -17.84 1.98 -5.88
CA GLU A 117 -17.13 1.65 -7.12
C GLU A 117 -17.58 0.29 -7.68
N VAL A 118 -17.67 -0.72 -6.81
CA VAL A 118 -18.08 -2.08 -7.19
C VAL A 118 -19.57 -2.12 -7.55
N THR A 119 -20.43 -1.42 -6.81
CA THR A 119 -21.86 -1.31 -7.17
C THR A 119 -22.04 -0.71 -8.57
N LEU A 120 -21.28 0.34 -8.90
CA LEU A 120 -21.34 0.99 -10.20
C LEU A 120 -20.79 0.09 -11.31
N SER A 121 -19.64 -0.55 -11.08
CA SER A 121 -19.08 -1.51 -12.04
C SER A 121 -20.07 -2.62 -12.35
N HIS A 122 -20.68 -3.21 -11.32
CA HIS A 122 -21.62 -4.31 -11.51
C HIS A 122 -22.90 -3.88 -12.25
N LYS A 123 -23.34 -2.64 -12.02
CA LYS A 123 -24.51 -2.05 -12.70
C LYS A 123 -24.28 -1.75 -14.19
N TYR A 124 -23.07 -1.37 -14.58
CA TYR A 124 -22.75 -0.91 -15.94
C TYR A 124 -21.81 -1.84 -16.72
N ARG A 125 -21.56 -3.05 -16.21
CA ARG A 125 -20.79 -4.10 -16.89
C ARG A 125 -21.45 -4.55 -18.19
N GLU A 126 -20.63 -4.97 -19.14
CA GLU A 126 -21.03 -5.53 -20.43
C GLU A 126 -20.85 -7.05 -20.42
N PHE A 127 -21.73 -7.74 -21.14
CA PHE A 127 -21.65 -9.17 -21.37
C PHE A 127 -21.30 -9.38 -22.84
N ALA A 128 -20.22 -10.12 -23.09
CA ALA A 128 -19.83 -10.52 -24.43
C ALA A 128 -20.75 -11.63 -24.97
N GLU A 129 -20.70 -11.88 -26.28
CA GLU A 129 -21.49 -12.91 -26.95
C GLU A 129 -21.18 -14.32 -26.45
N ASP A 130 -19.93 -14.56 -26.04
CA ASP A 130 -19.48 -15.82 -25.43
C ASP A 130 -19.92 -15.99 -23.95
N GLY A 131 -20.63 -15.00 -23.41
CA GLY A 131 -21.15 -14.98 -22.04
C GLY A 131 -20.17 -14.46 -20.99
N THR A 132 -18.94 -14.11 -21.36
CA THR A 132 -17.97 -13.51 -20.44
C THR A 132 -18.35 -12.07 -20.07
N VAL A 133 -17.90 -11.63 -18.90
CA VAL A 133 -18.28 -10.32 -18.35
C VAL A 133 -17.09 -9.38 -18.28
N SER A 134 -17.31 -8.13 -18.68
CA SER A 134 -16.32 -7.07 -18.53
C SER A 134 -16.93 -5.86 -17.83
N GLY A 135 -16.27 -5.38 -16.79
CA GLY A 135 -16.70 -4.22 -16.03
C GLY A 135 -15.52 -3.47 -15.42
N GLY A 136 -15.84 -2.43 -14.67
CA GLY A 136 -14.87 -1.54 -14.04
C GLY A 136 -15.13 -0.08 -14.38
N PRO A 137 -14.24 0.83 -13.94
CA PRO A 137 -14.44 2.25 -14.10
C PRO A 137 -14.57 2.74 -15.54
N MET A 138 -13.75 2.19 -16.43
CA MET A 138 -13.86 2.46 -17.86
C MET A 138 -15.27 2.19 -18.42
N TYR A 139 -15.98 1.19 -17.90
CA TYR A 139 -17.33 0.87 -18.36
C TYR A 139 -18.38 1.83 -17.83
N TYR A 140 -18.38 2.21 -16.55
CA TYR A 140 -19.35 3.21 -16.08
C TYR A 140 -19.04 4.62 -16.60
N MET A 141 -17.78 4.95 -16.88
CA MET A 141 -17.41 6.21 -17.54
C MET A 141 -17.93 6.25 -18.98
N LYS A 142 -17.79 5.15 -19.73
CA LYS A 142 -18.32 4.99 -21.10
C LYS A 142 -19.85 4.96 -21.12
N ASN A 143 -20.46 4.09 -20.32
CA ASN A 143 -21.87 3.70 -20.44
C ASN A 143 -22.83 4.59 -19.64
N LYS A 144 -22.37 5.20 -18.53
CA LYS A 144 -23.20 6.10 -17.72
C LYS A 144 -22.88 7.57 -17.96
N LEU A 145 -21.59 7.94 -18.01
CA LEU A 145 -21.20 9.34 -18.19
C LEU A 145 -21.11 9.76 -19.67
N GLY A 146 -21.03 8.79 -20.60
CA GLY A 146 -20.80 9.09 -22.02
C GLY A 146 -19.39 9.60 -22.31
N MET A 147 -18.47 9.52 -21.33
CA MET A 147 -17.13 10.10 -21.39
C MET A 147 -16.10 9.07 -21.88
N LYS A 148 -16.15 8.74 -23.17
CA LYS A 148 -15.25 7.74 -23.78
C LYS A 148 -13.77 8.09 -23.60
N TRP A 149 -13.40 9.36 -23.66
CA TRP A 149 -12.02 9.81 -23.47
C TRP A 149 -11.49 9.48 -22.06
N MET A 150 -12.33 9.63 -21.03
CA MET A 150 -11.98 9.34 -19.65
C MET A 150 -11.89 7.83 -19.40
N ALA A 151 -12.78 7.06 -20.04
CA ALA A 151 -12.70 5.60 -20.03
C ALA A 151 -11.39 5.08 -20.65
N THR A 152 -10.97 5.64 -21.80
CA THR A 152 -9.68 5.30 -22.43
C THR A 152 -8.50 5.70 -21.56
N LEU A 153 -8.53 6.91 -20.99
CA LEU A 153 -7.49 7.38 -20.08
C LEU A 153 -7.35 6.46 -18.86
N PHE A 154 -8.47 6.11 -18.22
CA PHE A 154 -8.48 5.18 -17.10
C PHE A 154 -7.95 3.80 -17.49
N ALA A 155 -8.37 3.25 -18.64
CA ALA A 155 -7.91 1.94 -19.09
C ALA A 155 -6.40 1.91 -19.35
N VAL A 156 -5.85 2.95 -19.99
CA VAL A 156 -4.39 3.07 -20.20
C VAL A 156 -3.66 3.20 -18.86
N ALA A 157 -4.14 4.06 -17.96
CA ALA A 157 -3.56 4.22 -16.63
C ALA A 157 -3.60 2.93 -15.81
N ALA A 158 -4.71 2.17 -15.87
CA ALA A 158 -4.86 0.88 -15.20
C ALA A 158 -3.88 -0.18 -15.75
N ILE A 159 -3.66 -0.22 -17.07
CA ILE A 159 -2.66 -1.10 -17.67
C ILE A 159 -1.26 -0.75 -17.17
N ILE A 160 -0.88 0.53 -17.20
CA ILE A 160 0.44 0.97 -16.70
C ILE A 160 0.58 0.66 -15.21
N SER A 161 -0.44 0.99 -14.41
CA SER A 161 -0.47 0.74 -12.97
C SER A 161 -0.34 -0.74 -12.64
N SER A 162 -0.89 -1.65 -13.46
CA SER A 162 -0.79 -3.09 -13.22
C SER A 162 0.66 -3.62 -13.17
N PHE A 163 1.58 -2.99 -13.91
CA PHE A 163 3.01 -3.30 -13.80
C PHE A 163 3.62 -2.72 -12.52
N GLY A 164 3.18 -1.52 -12.12
CA GLY A 164 3.68 -0.78 -10.97
C GLY A 164 3.21 -1.30 -9.62
N THR A 165 1.90 -1.50 -9.41
CA THR A 165 1.37 -1.99 -8.12
C THR A 165 1.21 -3.50 -8.08
N GLY A 166 0.84 -4.11 -9.21
CA GLY A 166 0.45 -5.52 -9.29
C GLY A 166 1.57 -6.51 -9.65
N ASN A 167 2.71 -6.06 -10.17
CA ASN A 167 3.77 -6.96 -10.67
C ASN A 167 5.16 -6.66 -10.09
N MET A 168 5.82 -5.57 -10.51
CA MET A 168 7.25 -5.38 -10.28
C MET A 168 7.63 -5.38 -8.79
N PRO A 169 6.98 -4.61 -7.89
CA PRO A 169 7.35 -4.61 -6.47
C PRO A 169 7.01 -5.92 -5.77
N GLN A 170 5.96 -6.62 -6.21
CA GLN A 170 5.54 -7.90 -5.65
C GLN A 170 6.62 -8.97 -5.89
N VAL A 171 7.02 -9.14 -7.16
CA VAL A 171 8.05 -10.11 -7.55
C VAL A 171 9.41 -9.73 -6.99
N ASN A 172 9.76 -8.44 -6.99
CA ASN A 172 11.03 -7.97 -6.45
C ASN A 172 11.16 -8.28 -4.95
N SER A 173 10.11 -8.02 -4.16
CA SER A 173 10.14 -8.32 -2.72
C SER A 173 10.28 -9.82 -2.45
N ILE A 174 9.57 -10.66 -3.21
CA ILE A 174 9.67 -12.13 -3.09
C ILE A 174 11.10 -12.58 -3.42
N ALA A 175 11.66 -12.11 -4.52
CA ALA A 175 13.00 -12.48 -4.96
C ALA A 175 14.08 -12.02 -3.97
N ALA A 176 14.00 -10.79 -3.47
CA ALA A 176 14.91 -10.27 -2.45
C ALA A 176 14.82 -11.07 -1.15
N SER A 177 13.62 -11.40 -0.67
CA SER A 177 13.43 -12.23 0.52
C SER A 177 13.97 -13.65 0.36
N LEU A 178 13.77 -14.28 -0.80
CA LEU A 178 14.29 -15.62 -1.08
C LEU A 178 15.82 -15.65 -1.20
N LYS A 179 16.41 -14.62 -1.81
CA LYS A 179 17.86 -14.47 -1.87
C LYS A 179 18.46 -14.25 -0.49
N ALA A 180 17.90 -13.33 0.31
CA ALA A 180 18.39 -13.04 1.65
C ALA A 180 18.27 -14.24 2.60
N THR A 181 17.17 -15.01 2.50
CA THR A 181 16.89 -16.12 3.44
C THR A 181 17.52 -17.44 3.00
N PHE A 182 17.51 -17.74 1.70
CA PHE A 182 17.88 -19.05 1.17
C PHE A 182 19.01 -19.02 0.13
N GLY A 183 19.53 -17.84 -0.22
CA GLY A 183 20.57 -17.68 -1.24
C GLY A 183 20.10 -17.98 -2.67
N ILE A 184 18.78 -18.00 -2.92
CA ILE A 184 18.24 -18.27 -4.26
C ILE A 184 18.38 -17.02 -5.13
N GLU A 185 19.06 -17.14 -6.27
CA GLU A 185 19.23 -16.05 -7.22
C GLU A 185 17.89 -15.47 -7.72
N GLU A 186 17.82 -14.14 -7.80
CA GLU A 186 16.59 -13.40 -8.15
C GLU A 186 16.07 -13.80 -9.54
N MET A 187 16.97 -14.01 -10.49
CA MET A 187 16.62 -14.45 -11.86
C MET A 187 15.94 -15.83 -11.87
N VAL A 188 16.36 -16.75 -11.00
CA VAL A 188 15.75 -18.08 -10.89
C VAL A 188 14.35 -17.95 -10.30
N THR A 189 14.21 -17.16 -9.24
CA THR A 189 12.89 -16.85 -8.65
C THR A 189 11.94 -16.26 -9.69
N GLY A 190 12.37 -15.22 -10.42
CA GLY A 190 11.57 -14.57 -11.45
C GLY A 190 11.16 -15.52 -12.59
N ALA A 191 12.06 -16.39 -13.05
CA ALA A 191 11.77 -17.37 -14.09
C ALA A 191 10.70 -18.39 -13.65
N VAL A 192 10.84 -18.95 -12.44
CA VAL A 192 9.88 -19.92 -11.90
C VAL A 192 8.51 -19.27 -11.71
N LEU A 193 8.47 -18.09 -11.08
CA LEU A 193 7.21 -17.35 -10.88
C LEU A 193 6.53 -16.99 -12.20
N SER A 194 7.30 -16.61 -13.23
CA SER A 194 6.76 -16.30 -14.56
C SER A 194 6.07 -17.51 -15.21
N VAL A 195 6.67 -18.70 -15.11
CA VAL A 195 6.06 -19.95 -15.63
C VAL A 195 4.79 -20.28 -14.86
N LEU A 196 4.84 -20.24 -13.51
CA LEU A 196 3.67 -20.54 -12.68
C LEU A 196 2.52 -19.57 -12.93
N LEU A 197 2.81 -18.27 -13.02
CA LEU A 197 1.81 -17.25 -13.32
C LEU A 197 1.23 -17.46 -14.73
N GLY A 198 2.07 -17.77 -15.72
CA GLY A 198 1.65 -18.11 -17.08
C GLY A 198 0.63 -19.24 -17.12
N LEU A 199 0.84 -20.32 -16.37
CA LEU A 199 -0.09 -21.45 -16.29
C LEU A 199 -1.47 -21.05 -15.74
N ILE A 200 -1.53 -20.06 -14.86
CA ILE A 200 -2.75 -19.55 -14.24
C ILE A 200 -3.49 -18.60 -15.20
N ILE A 201 -2.81 -17.55 -15.68
CA ILE A 201 -3.44 -16.48 -16.46
C ILE A 201 -3.92 -16.94 -17.85
N LEU A 202 -3.21 -17.89 -18.47
CA LEU A 202 -3.60 -18.46 -19.77
C LEU A 202 -4.96 -19.20 -19.71
N GLY A 203 -5.41 -19.57 -18.51
CA GLY A 203 -6.74 -20.18 -18.32
C GLY A 203 -7.89 -19.18 -18.17
N GLY A 204 -7.61 -17.88 -18.21
CA GLY A 204 -8.61 -16.82 -18.06
C GLY A 204 -9.20 -16.70 -16.65
N ILE A 205 -10.23 -15.85 -16.50
CA ILE A 205 -10.79 -15.47 -15.19
C ILE A 205 -11.28 -16.66 -14.35
N LYS A 206 -11.80 -17.71 -15.00
CA LYS A 206 -12.27 -18.92 -14.31
C LYS A 206 -11.12 -19.68 -13.64
N ARG A 207 -9.95 -19.76 -14.28
CA ARG A 207 -8.76 -20.41 -13.69
C ARG A 207 -8.15 -19.54 -12.60
N ILE A 208 -8.07 -18.22 -12.83
CA ILE A 208 -7.62 -17.26 -11.82
C ILE A 208 -8.45 -17.44 -10.54
N ALA A 209 -9.78 -17.35 -10.66
CA ALA A 209 -10.72 -17.53 -9.55
C ALA A 209 -10.58 -18.87 -8.82
N ALA A 210 -10.44 -19.97 -9.57
CA ALA A 210 -10.31 -21.32 -8.99
C ALA A 210 -8.99 -21.51 -8.21
N VAL A 211 -7.94 -20.76 -8.55
CA VAL A 211 -6.68 -20.77 -7.81
C VAL A 211 -6.77 -19.83 -6.61
N THR A 212 -7.24 -18.60 -6.80
CA THR A 212 -7.31 -17.57 -5.74
C THR A 212 -8.26 -17.96 -4.62
N GLU A 213 -9.38 -18.63 -4.92
CA GLU A 213 -10.34 -19.09 -3.89
C GLU A 213 -9.72 -20.03 -2.85
N LYS A 214 -8.64 -20.74 -3.22
CA LYS A 214 -7.91 -21.66 -2.33
C LYS A 214 -6.66 -21.02 -1.76
N LEU A 215 -5.92 -20.31 -2.61
CA LEU A 215 -4.63 -19.72 -2.25
C LEU A 215 -4.79 -18.59 -1.24
N VAL A 216 -5.76 -17.69 -1.43
CA VAL A 216 -5.92 -16.49 -0.60
C VAL A 216 -6.28 -16.83 0.86
N PRO A 217 -7.26 -17.70 1.15
CA PRO A 217 -7.53 -18.09 2.54
C PRO A 217 -6.35 -18.82 3.20
N MET A 218 -5.65 -19.67 2.43
CA MET A 218 -4.50 -20.42 2.93
C MET A 218 -3.33 -19.50 3.29
N MET A 219 -2.97 -18.55 2.40
CA MET A 219 -1.87 -17.62 2.68
C MET A 219 -2.20 -16.70 3.86
N ALA A 220 -3.44 -16.22 3.98
CA ALA A 220 -3.88 -15.41 5.11
C ALA A 220 -3.78 -16.19 6.43
N LEU A 221 -4.20 -17.46 6.44
CA LEU A 221 -4.10 -18.31 7.64
C LEU A 221 -2.64 -18.53 8.06
N ILE A 222 -1.76 -18.89 7.12
CA ILE A 222 -0.34 -19.10 7.40
C ILE A 222 0.28 -17.82 7.97
N TYR A 223 -0.02 -16.67 7.34
CA TYR A 223 0.49 -15.38 7.78
C TYR A 223 0.00 -15.03 9.20
N VAL A 224 -1.30 -15.13 9.45
CA VAL A 224 -1.90 -14.83 10.76
C VAL A 224 -1.32 -15.73 11.86
N VAL A 225 -1.15 -17.03 11.60
CA VAL A 225 -0.54 -17.95 12.57
C VAL A 225 0.91 -17.56 12.87
N GLY A 226 1.71 -17.27 11.84
CA GLY A 226 3.09 -16.84 12.01
C GLY A 226 3.21 -15.53 12.79
N ALA A 227 2.44 -14.52 12.41
CA ALA A 227 2.43 -13.21 13.08
C ALA A 227 1.94 -13.30 14.53
N LEU A 228 0.86 -14.05 14.79
CA LEU A 228 0.37 -14.29 16.14
C LEU A 228 1.41 -15.01 17.01
N SER A 229 2.23 -15.91 16.45
CA SER A 229 3.30 -16.54 17.22
C SER A 229 4.32 -15.52 17.74
N VAL A 230 4.72 -14.54 16.93
CA VAL A 230 5.61 -13.45 17.34
C VAL A 230 4.94 -12.56 18.39
N ILE A 231 3.68 -12.19 18.17
CA ILE A 231 2.91 -11.36 19.12
C ILE A 231 2.79 -12.04 20.49
N VAL A 232 2.50 -13.34 20.52
CA VAL A 232 2.38 -14.12 21.76
C VAL A 232 3.72 -14.25 22.48
N MET A 233 4.83 -14.41 21.74
CA MET A 233 6.18 -14.41 22.33
C MET A 233 6.57 -13.05 22.91
N ASN A 234 5.91 -11.97 22.48
CA ASN A 234 6.12 -10.60 22.96
C ASN A 234 4.87 -10.03 23.66
N TYR A 235 4.13 -10.89 24.38
CA TYR A 235 2.81 -10.54 24.92
C TYR A 235 2.79 -9.31 25.83
N GLU A 236 3.89 -9.04 26.55
CA GLU A 236 4.05 -7.88 27.44
C GLU A 236 3.99 -6.56 26.67
N ASN A 237 4.41 -6.58 25.40
CA ASN A 237 4.43 -5.40 24.54
C ASN A 237 3.12 -5.21 23.76
N ILE A 238 2.11 -6.08 23.90
CA ILE A 238 0.84 -5.94 23.18
C ILE A 238 0.12 -4.64 23.56
N ILE A 239 -0.05 -4.39 24.86
CA ILE A 239 -0.75 -3.19 25.36
C ILE A 239 0.05 -1.92 25.02
N PRO A 240 1.37 -1.85 25.32
CA PRO A 240 2.20 -0.71 24.89
C PRO A 240 2.12 -0.44 23.38
N SER A 241 2.20 -1.49 22.55
CA SER A 241 2.10 -1.37 21.10
C SER A 241 0.75 -0.79 20.68
N PHE A 242 -0.34 -1.31 21.24
CA PHE A 242 -1.67 -0.81 20.93
C PHE A 242 -1.81 0.66 21.34
N ILE A 243 -1.33 1.06 22.51
CA ILE A 243 -1.35 2.46 22.96
C ILE A 243 -0.54 3.33 22.00
N SER A 244 0.65 2.90 21.57
CA SER A 244 1.54 3.68 20.68
C SER A 244 0.87 4.06 19.35
N ILE A 245 0.01 3.19 18.82
CA ILE A 245 -0.75 3.44 17.58
C ILE A 245 -1.65 4.68 17.73
N PHE A 246 -2.19 4.94 18.93
CA PHE A 246 -3.13 6.04 19.18
C PHE A 246 -2.50 7.25 19.90
N SER A 247 -1.45 7.05 20.71
CA SER A 247 -0.85 8.11 21.52
C SER A 247 -0.23 9.20 20.64
N ASP A 248 0.44 8.78 19.56
CA ASP A 248 1.29 9.68 18.76
C ASP A 248 0.51 10.40 17.66
N VAL A 249 -0.79 10.09 17.53
CA VAL A 249 -1.70 10.70 16.54
C VAL A 249 -1.98 12.17 16.87
N PHE A 250 -1.97 12.54 18.15
CA PHE A 250 -2.39 13.87 18.62
C PHE A 250 -1.30 14.68 19.32
N THR A 251 -0.14 14.08 19.62
CA THR A 251 0.91 14.70 20.46
C THR A 251 1.99 15.43 19.68
N GLY A 252 1.99 15.37 18.34
CA GLY A 252 2.78 16.28 17.48
C GLY A 252 4.29 15.98 17.41
N SER A 253 4.77 15.02 18.19
CA SER A 253 6.19 14.77 18.41
C SER A 253 6.41 13.29 18.64
N SER A 254 6.96 12.60 17.64
CA SER A 254 7.72 11.40 17.90
C SER A 254 9.06 11.49 17.18
N ALA A 255 10.06 11.98 17.91
CA ALA A 255 11.45 11.55 17.69
C ALA A 255 11.64 10.14 18.28
N ALA A 256 10.71 9.22 17.98
CA ALA A 256 10.77 7.85 18.46
C ALA A 256 11.33 6.99 17.33
N GLY A 257 12.55 6.47 17.50
CA GLY A 257 13.13 5.45 16.63
C GLY A 257 14.26 5.86 15.69
N GLY A 258 14.95 6.99 15.91
CA GLY A 258 16.08 7.41 15.07
C GLY A 258 15.69 7.92 13.66
N PHE A 259 14.40 8.17 13.44
CA PHE A 259 13.87 8.78 12.23
C PHE A 259 13.62 10.28 12.46
N LEU A 260 14.40 11.11 11.78
CA LEU A 260 14.34 12.56 11.95
C LEU A 260 13.20 13.15 11.10
N GLY A 261 12.37 13.98 11.73
CA GLY A 261 11.35 14.72 10.99
C GLY A 261 9.97 14.06 10.88
N ALA A 262 9.65 13.01 11.64
CA ALA A 262 8.26 12.50 11.69
C ALA A 262 7.32 13.55 12.33
N THR A 263 6.49 14.19 11.51
CA THR A 263 5.39 15.06 11.96
C THR A 263 4.06 14.33 11.90
N ILE A 264 3.03 14.82 12.60
CA ILE A 264 1.65 14.32 12.40
C ILE A 264 1.28 14.36 10.91
N ALA A 265 1.59 15.46 10.22
CA ALA A 265 1.29 15.60 8.79
C ALA A 265 2.04 14.57 7.94
N TYR A 266 3.28 14.24 8.30
CA TYR A 266 4.06 13.22 7.61
C TYR A 266 3.53 11.81 7.89
N ALA A 267 3.29 11.46 9.15
CA ALA A 267 2.68 10.19 9.56
C ALA A 267 1.30 10.00 8.91
N PHE A 268 0.50 11.06 8.84
CA PHE A 268 -0.76 11.10 8.11
C PHE A 268 -0.56 10.78 6.63
N ASN A 269 0.29 11.54 5.91
CA ASN A 269 0.50 11.30 4.48
C ASN A 269 1.05 9.89 4.20
N ARG A 270 2.01 9.41 5.00
CA ARG A 270 2.57 8.06 4.84
C ARG A 270 1.55 6.99 5.15
N GLY A 271 0.81 7.13 6.24
CA GLY A 271 -0.25 6.20 6.62
C GLY A 271 -1.37 6.15 5.57
N VAL A 272 -1.83 7.29 5.05
CA VAL A 272 -2.88 7.29 4.02
C VAL A 272 -2.36 6.72 2.71
N ASN A 273 -1.20 7.13 2.22
CA ASN A 273 -0.64 6.62 0.97
C ASN A 273 -0.37 5.11 1.03
N ARG A 274 0.14 4.60 2.16
CA ARG A 274 0.35 3.15 2.36
C ARG A 274 -0.97 2.41 2.56
N GLY A 275 -1.95 3.02 3.23
CA GLY A 275 -3.29 2.46 3.39
C GLY A 275 -4.00 2.31 2.04
N LEU A 276 -3.95 3.33 1.19
CA LEU A 276 -4.49 3.30 -0.17
C LEU A 276 -3.77 2.28 -1.05
N PHE A 277 -2.45 2.18 -0.94
CA PHE A 277 -1.68 1.16 -1.67
C PHE A 277 -2.02 -0.27 -1.21
N SER A 278 -2.30 -0.47 0.08
CA SER A 278 -2.69 -1.75 0.64
C SER A 278 -4.07 -2.20 0.14
N ASN A 279 -5.11 -1.39 0.38
CA ASN A 279 -6.48 -1.82 0.07
C ASN A 279 -6.99 -1.38 -1.30
N GLU A 280 -6.28 -0.53 -2.04
CA GLU A 280 -6.68 -0.01 -3.36
C GLU A 280 -8.05 0.70 -3.41
N ALA A 281 -8.55 1.22 -2.27
CA ALA A 281 -9.80 1.97 -2.26
C ALA A 281 -9.64 3.30 -3.01
N GLY A 282 -10.53 3.58 -3.97
CA GLY A 282 -10.43 4.80 -4.80
C GLY A 282 -9.50 4.66 -6.02
N GLN A 283 -8.78 3.53 -6.15
CA GLN A 283 -7.95 3.23 -7.33
C GLN A 283 -8.79 2.72 -8.51
N GLY A 284 -9.95 2.10 -8.22
CA GLY A 284 -10.85 1.59 -9.25
C GLY A 284 -10.45 0.24 -9.88
N SER A 285 -9.49 -0.49 -9.30
CA SER A 285 -9.06 -1.83 -9.73
C SER A 285 -10.00 -2.95 -9.25
N ALA A 286 -10.37 -2.96 -7.97
CA ALA A 286 -11.28 -3.96 -7.39
C ALA A 286 -12.60 -4.17 -8.17
N PRO A 287 -13.26 -3.11 -8.68
CA PRO A 287 -14.46 -3.25 -9.50
C PRO A 287 -14.28 -4.06 -10.78
N ILE A 288 -13.05 -4.22 -11.29
CA ILE A 288 -12.76 -5.07 -12.46
C ILE A 288 -12.92 -6.55 -12.10
N ALA A 289 -12.33 -6.99 -10.98
CA ALA A 289 -12.46 -8.37 -10.51
C ALA A 289 -13.90 -8.70 -10.07
N HIS A 290 -14.55 -7.76 -9.39
CA HIS A 290 -15.92 -7.92 -8.92
C HIS A 290 -16.96 -7.89 -10.06
N ALA A 291 -16.63 -7.32 -11.23
CA ALA A 291 -17.52 -7.36 -12.39
C ALA A 291 -17.84 -8.79 -12.85
N ALA A 292 -16.96 -9.76 -12.58
CA ALA A 292 -17.15 -11.17 -12.93
C ALA A 292 -18.20 -11.87 -12.06
N ALA A 293 -18.56 -11.33 -10.89
CA ALA A 293 -19.40 -12.01 -9.92
C ALA A 293 -20.85 -12.22 -10.40
N LYS A 294 -21.41 -13.39 -10.09
CA LYS A 294 -22.82 -13.70 -10.29
C LYS A 294 -23.67 -12.98 -9.25
N ALA A 295 -24.33 -11.90 -9.64
CA ALA A 295 -25.31 -11.21 -8.79
C ALA A 295 -26.50 -10.72 -9.59
N GLU A 296 -27.69 -10.74 -8.98
CA GLU A 296 -28.92 -10.17 -9.53
C GLU A 296 -28.99 -8.66 -9.32
N HIS A 297 -28.55 -8.20 -8.13
CA HIS A 297 -28.53 -6.80 -7.77
C HIS A 297 -27.09 -6.30 -7.67
N PRO A 298 -26.73 -5.21 -8.36
CA PRO A 298 -25.38 -4.65 -8.31
C PRO A 298 -24.87 -4.35 -6.90
N VAL A 299 -25.79 -3.92 -6.02
CA VAL A 299 -25.47 -3.59 -4.63
C VAL A 299 -25.06 -4.81 -3.80
N SER A 300 -25.49 -6.02 -4.18
CA SER A 300 -25.06 -7.25 -3.51
C SER A 300 -23.54 -7.41 -3.61
N GLU A 301 -22.96 -7.16 -4.78
CA GLU A 301 -21.51 -7.20 -4.96
C GLU A 301 -20.82 -6.02 -4.29
N GLY A 302 -21.42 -4.82 -4.34
CA GLY A 302 -20.92 -3.67 -3.60
C GLY A 302 -20.79 -3.96 -2.10
N MET A 303 -21.77 -4.66 -1.51
CA MET A 303 -21.71 -5.08 -0.12
C MET A 303 -20.55 -6.05 0.13
N VAL A 304 -20.30 -7.00 -0.77
CA VAL A 304 -19.15 -7.93 -0.67
C VAL A 304 -17.82 -7.16 -0.63
N ALA A 305 -17.67 -6.13 -1.46
CA ALA A 305 -16.44 -5.32 -1.55
C ALA A 305 -16.07 -4.58 -0.24
N ILE A 306 -17.04 -4.37 0.67
CA ILE A 306 -16.79 -3.83 2.01
C ILE A 306 -15.79 -4.71 2.77
N LEU A 307 -15.80 -6.03 2.52
CA LEU A 307 -14.95 -6.98 3.22
C LEU A 307 -13.48 -6.87 2.80
N GLU A 308 -13.17 -6.31 1.62
CA GLU A 308 -11.79 -6.24 1.15
C GLU A 308 -10.91 -5.36 2.05
N PRO A 309 -11.18 -4.05 2.26
CA PRO A 309 -10.31 -3.24 3.10
C PRO A 309 -10.34 -3.67 4.57
N PHE A 310 -11.42 -4.32 5.00
CA PHE A 310 -11.49 -4.90 6.34
C PHE A 310 -10.50 -6.05 6.52
N ILE A 311 -10.53 -7.04 5.63
CA ILE A 311 -9.62 -8.19 5.71
C ILE A 311 -8.18 -7.71 5.49
N ASP A 312 -7.97 -6.92 4.45
CA ASP A 312 -6.65 -6.44 4.02
C ASP A 312 -5.98 -5.53 5.05
N THR A 313 -6.60 -4.41 5.40
CA THR A 313 -5.94 -3.40 6.21
C THR A 313 -6.36 -3.47 7.68
N ILE A 314 -7.67 -3.61 7.97
CA ILE A 314 -8.12 -3.63 9.36
C ILE A 314 -7.63 -4.88 10.10
N VAL A 315 -7.55 -6.03 9.43
CA VAL A 315 -7.08 -7.28 10.04
C VAL A 315 -5.59 -7.52 9.74
N ILE A 316 -5.20 -7.74 8.48
CA ILE A 316 -3.82 -8.17 8.17
C ILE A 316 -2.81 -7.07 8.48
N CYS A 317 -3.04 -5.81 8.08
CA CYS A 317 -2.10 -4.73 8.42
C CYS A 317 -2.04 -4.43 9.92
N SER A 318 -3.14 -4.55 10.67
CA SER A 318 -3.11 -4.44 12.15
C SER A 318 -2.26 -5.54 12.79
N ILE A 319 -2.40 -6.79 12.33
CA ILE A 319 -1.60 -7.91 12.83
C ILE A 319 -0.12 -7.69 12.49
N THR A 320 0.17 -7.23 11.28
CA THR A 320 1.54 -6.88 10.85
C THR A 320 2.12 -5.79 11.74
N GLY A 321 1.38 -4.70 11.93
CA GLY A 321 1.81 -3.57 12.74
C GLY A 321 2.04 -3.96 14.19
N LEU A 322 1.11 -4.72 14.80
CA LEU A 322 1.31 -5.25 16.15
C LEU A 322 2.51 -6.19 16.24
N THR A 323 2.78 -6.98 15.21
CA THR A 323 3.97 -7.85 15.17
C THR A 323 5.26 -7.02 15.20
N LEU A 324 5.34 -5.97 14.40
CA LEU A 324 6.50 -5.06 14.35
C LEU A 324 6.67 -4.29 15.65
N LEU A 325 5.59 -3.70 16.17
CA LEU A 325 5.63 -2.89 17.38
C LEU A 325 5.94 -3.72 18.63
N SER A 326 5.34 -4.92 18.74
CA SER A 326 5.55 -5.79 19.91
C SER A 326 6.93 -6.43 19.95
N SER A 327 7.52 -6.74 18.79
CA SER A 327 8.88 -7.27 18.70
C SER A 327 9.97 -6.20 18.85
N GLY A 328 9.64 -4.92 18.66
CA GLY A 328 10.59 -3.80 18.81
C GLY A 328 11.53 -3.60 17.62
N VAL A 329 11.55 -4.52 16.64
CA VAL A 329 12.46 -4.49 15.48
C VAL A 329 12.32 -3.24 14.62
N TRP A 330 11.19 -2.55 14.67
CA TRP A 330 10.96 -1.32 13.91
C TRP A 330 11.86 -0.15 14.33
N ASN A 331 12.47 -0.23 15.53
CA ASN A 331 13.42 0.74 16.07
C ASN A 331 14.89 0.31 15.94
N GLU A 332 15.17 -0.83 15.32
CA GLU A 332 16.54 -1.32 15.15
C GLU A 332 17.18 -0.75 13.88
N LYS A 333 18.45 -0.33 13.98
CA LYS A 333 19.25 0.04 12.80
C LYS A 333 19.78 -1.23 12.14
N HIS A 334 19.66 -1.31 10.82
CA HIS A 334 20.15 -2.45 10.03
C HIS A 334 21.21 -1.97 9.04
N GLN A 335 22.23 -2.81 8.81
CA GLN A 335 23.18 -2.61 7.73
C GLN A 335 22.46 -2.74 6.39
N ASN A 336 22.59 -1.75 5.52
CA ASN A 336 21.94 -1.71 4.22
C ASN A 336 22.86 -1.09 3.15
N ASP A 337 22.55 -1.36 1.89
CA ASP A 337 23.14 -0.68 0.75
C ASP A 337 22.31 0.57 0.42
N PHE A 338 22.95 1.73 0.33
CA PHE A 338 22.24 2.98 0.05
C PHE A 338 21.90 3.10 -1.42
N SER A 339 20.60 3.27 -1.70
CA SER A 339 20.10 3.70 -3.00
C SER A 339 20.59 5.12 -3.31
N PHE A 340 21.19 5.33 -4.48
CA PHE A 340 21.63 6.65 -4.94
C PHE A 340 20.48 7.68 -4.99
N ALA A 341 19.24 7.24 -5.21
CA ALA A 341 18.09 8.13 -5.31
C ALA A 341 17.69 8.77 -3.97
N ASP A 342 18.03 8.13 -2.85
CA ASP A 342 17.67 8.56 -1.50
C ASP A 342 18.89 9.05 -0.70
N LEU A 343 20.05 9.19 -1.37
CA LEU A 343 21.31 9.60 -0.77
C LEU A 343 21.46 11.12 -0.87
N GLU A 344 21.65 11.79 0.27
CA GLU A 344 22.03 13.20 0.32
C GLU A 344 23.33 13.35 1.09
N ILE A 345 24.22 14.23 0.65
CA ILE A 345 25.50 14.49 1.32
C ILE A 345 25.48 15.94 1.81
N MET A 346 25.59 16.12 3.11
CA MET A 346 25.60 17.42 3.77
C MET A 346 27.00 17.79 4.26
N GLU A 347 27.30 19.08 4.30
CA GLU A 347 28.53 19.61 4.88
C GLU A 347 28.51 19.51 6.41
N GLY A 348 29.66 19.23 7.01
CA GLY A 348 29.83 19.16 8.47
C GLY A 348 29.58 17.76 9.06
N GLY A 349 29.90 17.59 10.34
CA GLY A 349 29.55 16.42 11.15
C GLY A 349 28.27 16.64 11.93
N LEU A 350 27.11 16.44 11.29
CA LEU A 350 25.81 16.59 11.90
C LEU A 350 25.56 15.44 12.88
N SER A 351 24.88 15.74 13.99
CA SER A 351 24.42 14.71 14.94
C SER A 351 22.96 14.89 15.31
N GLU A 352 22.26 13.80 15.65
CA GLU A 352 20.85 13.87 16.04
C GLU A 352 20.63 14.76 17.27
N ASP A 353 21.54 14.68 18.25
CA ASP A 353 21.46 15.43 19.50
C ASP A 353 21.68 16.94 19.32
N ALA A 354 22.65 17.33 18.48
CA ALA A 354 23.00 18.75 18.30
C ALA A 354 22.19 19.42 17.18
N ASP A 355 21.92 18.70 16.09
CA ASP A 355 21.33 19.25 14.86
C ASP A 355 19.90 18.76 14.60
N GLY A 356 19.29 18.02 15.53
CA GLY A 356 17.97 17.40 15.35
C GLY A 356 16.89 18.38 14.88
N GLY A 357 16.89 19.62 15.37
CA GLY A 357 15.97 20.67 14.91
C GLY A 357 16.21 21.12 13.46
N ARG A 358 17.48 21.24 13.03
CA ARG A 358 17.86 21.60 11.66
C ARG A 358 17.54 20.46 10.68
N LEU A 359 17.84 19.23 11.07
CA LEU A 359 17.49 18.02 10.32
C LEU A 359 15.97 17.86 10.19
N PHE A 360 15.22 18.09 11.27
CA PHE A 360 13.76 18.08 11.25
C PHE A 360 13.18 19.12 10.27
N ASN A 361 13.73 20.33 10.25
CA ASN A 361 13.29 21.39 9.34
C ASN A 361 13.62 21.06 7.88
N HIS A 362 14.83 20.56 7.62
CA HIS A 362 15.27 20.10 6.30
C HIS A 362 14.32 19.06 5.71
N PHE A 363 14.02 18.01 6.48
CA PHE A 363 13.17 16.92 6.00
C PHE A 363 11.68 17.28 5.85
N ASN A 364 11.20 18.34 6.49
CA ASN A 364 9.79 18.74 6.45
C ASN A 364 9.49 19.96 5.58
N ASN A 365 10.53 20.55 4.98
CA ASN A 365 10.43 21.58 3.96
C ASN A 365 9.39 22.68 4.28
N GLN A 366 9.42 23.21 5.50
CA GLN A 366 8.68 24.44 5.83
C GLN A 366 9.43 25.62 5.21
N GLY A 367 9.18 25.88 3.92
CA GLY A 367 9.65 27.07 3.19
C GLY A 367 9.12 28.42 3.71
N TRP A 368 8.77 28.50 5.00
CA TRP A 368 8.26 29.69 5.69
C TRP A 368 9.10 30.11 6.90
N VAL A 369 10.07 29.29 7.34
CA VAL A 369 10.93 29.64 8.49
C VAL A 369 12.38 29.78 8.01
N ASN A 370 12.84 31.03 7.90
CA ASN A 370 14.25 31.39 7.72
C ASN A 370 15.06 31.03 8.97
N SER A 371 15.39 29.76 9.16
CA SER A 371 16.38 29.36 10.17
C SER A 371 17.20 28.16 9.69
N GLU A 372 18.45 28.43 9.29
CA GLU A 372 19.58 27.48 9.19
C GLU A 372 19.33 26.20 8.38
N SER A 373 19.08 26.33 7.09
CA SER A 373 19.08 25.19 6.15
C SER A 373 20.41 24.44 6.20
N LEU A 374 20.36 23.11 6.19
CA LEU A 374 21.55 22.28 5.97
C LEU A 374 22.18 22.66 4.62
N VAL A 375 23.51 22.68 4.57
CA VAL A 375 24.26 23.03 3.35
C VAL A 375 24.64 21.72 2.66
N PRO A 376 24.20 21.50 1.40
CA PRO A 376 24.66 20.35 0.63
C PRO A 376 26.17 20.42 0.43
N PHE A 377 26.86 19.30 0.61
CA PHE A 377 28.30 19.21 0.39
C PHE A 377 28.62 19.52 -1.08
N GLN A 378 29.56 20.44 -1.31
CA GLN A 378 30.03 20.78 -2.65
C GLN A 378 31.48 20.31 -2.84
N GLY A 379 31.71 19.54 -3.91
CA GLY A 379 33.03 19.06 -4.29
C GLY A 379 33.14 17.54 -4.33
N GLU A 380 34.37 17.04 -4.40
CA GLU A 380 34.65 15.61 -4.40
C GLU A 380 34.80 15.08 -2.97
N LEU A 381 34.13 13.96 -2.67
CA LEU A 381 34.32 13.26 -1.41
C LEU A 381 35.69 12.60 -1.39
N ALA A 382 36.54 12.98 -0.42
CA ALA A 382 37.81 12.32 -0.19
C ALA A 382 37.55 10.98 0.51
N VAL A 383 37.61 9.88 -0.25
CA VAL A 383 37.44 8.52 0.27
C VAL A 383 38.80 7.84 0.33
N LYS A 384 39.17 7.32 1.50
CA LYS A 384 40.39 6.52 1.69
C LYS A 384 40.06 5.23 2.41
N GLU A 385 40.43 4.09 1.82
CA GLU A 385 40.17 2.75 2.36
C GLU A 385 38.67 2.53 2.65
N GLY A 386 37.82 3.01 1.74
CA GLY A 386 36.36 2.94 1.84
C GLY A 386 35.72 3.86 2.89
N LYS A 387 36.50 4.65 3.63
CA LYS A 387 35.98 5.61 4.62
C LYS A 387 36.00 7.03 4.06
N ILE A 388 34.89 7.75 4.26
CA ILE A 388 34.79 9.18 3.95
C ILE A 388 35.68 9.95 4.94
N LYS A 389 36.60 10.76 4.41
CA LYS A 389 37.52 11.63 5.17
C LYS A 389 37.14 13.11 5.08
N SER A 390 36.32 13.48 4.12
CA SER A 390 35.70 14.80 4.07
C SER A 390 34.84 15.03 5.31
N GLU A 391 34.78 16.28 5.78
CA GLU A 391 33.85 16.69 6.84
C GLU A 391 32.44 16.78 6.24
N ALA A 392 31.83 15.62 6.04
CA ALA A 392 30.54 15.47 5.40
C ALA A 392 29.71 14.43 6.14
N THR A 393 28.41 14.69 6.25
CA THR A 393 27.43 13.76 6.78
C THR A 393 26.66 13.15 5.63
N VAL A 394 26.57 11.81 5.63
CA VAL A 394 25.72 11.09 4.69
C VAL A 394 24.34 10.95 5.32
N LEU A 395 23.33 11.41 4.59
CA LEU A 395 21.93 11.18 4.92
C LEU A 395 21.37 10.16 3.94
N HIS A 396 20.61 9.20 4.46
CA HIS A 396 19.87 8.24 3.65
C HIS A 396 18.47 8.07 4.21
N ALA A 397 17.46 8.17 3.34
CA ALA A 397 16.05 7.94 3.69
C ALA A 397 15.58 8.68 4.98
N ARG A 398 15.99 9.94 5.16
CA ARG A 398 15.69 10.80 6.33
C ARG A 398 16.29 10.35 7.67
N SER A 399 17.40 9.63 7.63
CA SER A 399 18.23 9.31 8.80
C SER A 399 19.70 9.64 8.53
N ILE A 400 20.49 9.79 9.60
CA ILE A 400 21.94 9.92 9.51
C ILE A 400 22.54 8.53 9.29
N ALA A 401 23.29 8.37 8.22
CA ALA A 401 24.00 7.13 7.93
C ALA A 401 25.25 7.01 8.81
N GLU A 402 25.32 5.92 9.57
CA GLU A 402 26.44 5.60 10.45
C GLU A 402 27.33 4.54 9.78
N ASP A 403 28.63 4.55 10.13
CA ASP A 403 29.61 3.56 9.68
C ASP A 403 29.66 3.32 8.15
N VAL A 404 29.44 4.37 7.36
CA VAL A 404 29.38 4.31 5.90
C VAL A 404 30.69 3.78 5.31
N VAL A 405 30.57 2.73 4.49
CA VAL A 405 31.65 2.17 3.68
C VAL A 405 31.34 2.41 2.21
N VAL A 406 32.24 3.11 1.52
CA VAL A 406 32.17 3.34 0.07
C VAL A 406 33.01 2.26 -0.61
N SER A 407 32.35 1.39 -1.40
CA SER A 407 32.97 0.26 -2.10
C SER A 407 33.01 0.44 -3.60
#